data_AF-A0A963N307-F1
#
_entry.id   AF-A0A963N307-F1
#
_cell.length_a   1.000
_cell.length_b   1.000
_cell.length_c   1.000
_cell.angle_alpha   90.00
_cell.angle_beta   90.00
_cell.angle_gamma   90.00
#
_symmetry.space_group_name_H-M   'P 1'
#
loop_
_entity.id
_entity.type
_entity.pdbx_description
1 polymer ?
#
loop_
_entity_poly.entity_id
_entity_poly.type
_entity_poly.pdbx_seq_one_letter_code
_entity_poly.pdbx_strand_id
1 'polypeptide(L)' 'HQIRSYVLDQSRIKDLRTSHEVGNTQAVLDGDLDGFIEASLKQGV' A
#
# COMPACT_ATOMS: atom_id res chain seq x y z
N HIS A 1 -13.67 -8.44 -2.35
CA HIS A 1 -12.25 -8.58 -2.74
C HIS A 1 -11.42 -7.63 -1.90
N GLN A 2 -10.43 -8.14 -1.18
CA GLN A 2 -9.51 -7.32 -0.40
C GLN A 2 -8.43 -6.75 -1.32
N ILE A 3 -8.15 -5.45 -1.24
CA ILE A 3 -7.15 -4.79 -2.10
C ILE A 3 -5.82 -4.52 -1.40
N ARG A 4 -5.81 -4.41 -0.06
CA ARG A 4 -4.62 -4.06 0.72
C ARG A 4 -4.66 -4.69 2.09
N SER A 5 -3.50 -5.13 2.56
CA SER A 5 -3.27 -5.69 3.89
C SER A 5 -2.49 -4.69 4.74
N TYR A 6 -3.04 -4.32 5.90
CA TYR A 6 -2.42 -3.42 6.88
C TYR A 6 -2.07 -4.23 8.12
N VAL A 7 -0.79 -4.56 8.27
CA VAL A 7 -0.25 -5.29 9.44
C VAL A 7 0.56 -4.31 10.27
N LEU A 8 -0.14 -3.55 11.12
CA LEU A 8 0.46 -2.45 11.89
C LEU A 8 1.44 -2.94 12.96
N ASP A 9 1.21 -4.12 13.53
CA ASP A 9 2.11 -4.76 14.50
C ASP A 9 3.53 -5.02 13.93
N GLN A 10 3.62 -5.24 12.62
CA GLN A 10 4.87 -5.42 11.89
C GLN A 10 5.24 -4.19 11.06
N SER A 11 4.57 -3.05 11.31
CA SER A 11 4.70 -1.81 10.55
C SER A 11 4.70 -2.02 9.03
N ARG A 12 3.79 -2.86 8.50
CA ARG A 12 3.79 -3.23 7.08
C ARG A 12 2.43 -3.01 6.44
N ILE A 13 2.44 -2.38 5.27
CA ILE A 13 1.25 -2.21 4.42
C ILE A 13 1.59 -2.75 3.05
N LYS A 14 0.77 -3.68 2.54
CA LYS A 14 0.97 -4.32 1.24
C LYS A 14 -0.29 -4.25 0.39
N ASP A 15 -0.17 -3.67 -0.80
CA ASP A 15 -1.23 -3.72 -1.81
C ASP A 15 -1.19 -5.06 -2.52
N LEU A 16 -2.32 -5.78 -2.49
CA LEU A 16 -2.42 -7.14 -3.00
C LEU A 16 -2.60 -7.19 -4.52
N ARG A 17 -2.97 -6.06 -5.14
CA ARG A 17 -3.09 -5.95 -6.59
C ARG A 17 -1.70 -5.76 -7.20
N THR A 18 -0.95 -4.82 -6.65
CA THR A 18 0.34 -4.36 -7.19
C THR A 18 1.55 -5.02 -6.57
N SER A 19 1.37 -5.78 -5.48
CA SER A 19 2.45 -6.27 -4.63
C SER A 19 3.36 -5.18 -4.04
N HIS A 20 2.97 -3.92 -4.15
CA HIS A 20 3.69 -2.78 -3.57
C HIS A 20 3.60 -2.81 -2.04
N GLU A 21 4.72 -2.60 -1.37
CA GLU A 21 4.83 -2.71 0.09
C GLU A 21 5.52 -1.48 0.67
N VAL A 22 4.99 -0.99 1.79
CA VAL A 22 5.51 0.14 2.55
C VAL A 22 5.71 -0.26 4.00
N GLY A 23 6.91 0.02 4.52
CA GLY A 23 7.28 -0.21 5.92
C GLY A 23 7.02 1.00 6.84
N ASN A 24 6.83 2.20 6.27
CA ASN A 24 6.44 3.38 7.06
C ASN A 24 4.91 3.48 7.11
N THR A 25 4.29 2.73 8.02
CA THR A 25 2.83 2.73 8.20
C THR A 25 2.27 4.09 8.54
N GLN A 26 2.99 4.89 9.34
CA GLN A 26 2.51 6.20 9.79
C GLN A 26 2.30 7.16 8.61
N ALA A 27 3.28 7.27 7.71
CA ALA A 27 3.15 8.12 6.52
C ALA A 27 1.92 7.75 5.67
N VAL A 28 1.67 6.45 5.50
CA VAL A 28 0.50 5.98 4.74
C VAL A 28 -0.81 6.30 5.46
N LEU A 29 -0.84 6.21 6.78
CA LEU A 29 -2.00 6.60 7.59
C LEU A 29 -2.21 8.12 7.59
N ASP A 30 -1.13 8.89 7.45
CA ASP A 30 -1.13 10.36 7.29
C ASP A 30 -1.49 10.81 5.87
N GLY A 31 -1.66 9.87 4.92
CA GLY A 31 -2.16 10.14 3.57
C GLY A 31 -1.15 9.94 2.45
N ASP A 32 0.06 9.44 2.72
CA ASP A 32 1.07 9.10 1.71
C ASP A 32 0.66 7.84 0.92
N LEU A 33 -0.30 8.03 0.00
CA LEU A 33 -0.90 6.99 -0.83
C LEU A 33 -0.39 6.99 -2.28
N ASP A 34 0.39 8.00 -2.65
CA ASP A 34 0.80 8.24 -4.03
C ASP A 34 1.55 7.04 -4.62
N GLY A 35 2.44 6.41 -3.84
CA GLY A 35 3.15 5.20 -4.25
C GLY A 35 2.23 4.03 -4.61
N PHE A 36 1.10 3.87 -3.90
CA PHE A 36 0.11 2.85 -4.22
C PHE A 36 -0.71 3.19 -5.46
N ILE A 37 -1.05 4.47 -5.65
CA ILE A 37 -1.82 4.94 -6.80
C ILE A 37 -0.99 4.80 -8.08
N GLU A 38 0.27 5.26 -8.07
CA GLU A 38 1.19 5.07 -9.19
C GLU A 38 1.37 3.59 -9.54
N ALA A 39 1.55 2.74 -8.53
CA ALA A 39 1.72 1.31 -8.76
C ALA A 39 0.47 0.69 -9.41
N SER A 40 -0.74 1.11 -9.00
CA SER A 40 -2.01 0.63 -9.59
C SER A 40 -2.11 1.05 -11.06
N LEU A 41 -1.79 2.32 -11.34
CA LEU A 41 -1.82 2.88 -12.69
C LEU A 41 -0.81 2.21 -13.62
N LYS A 42 0.42 1.96 -13.15
CA LYS A 42 1.46 1.26 -13.94
C LYS A 42 1.06 -0.16 -14.28
N GLN A 43 0.32 -0.82 -13.39
CA GLN A 43 -0.12 -2.20 -13.58
C GLN A 43 -1.44 -2.32 -14.35
N GLY A 44 -2.16 -1.20 -14.56
CA GLY A 44 -3.41 -1.15 -15.31
C GLY A 44 -4.62 -1.73 -14.56
N VAL A 45 -4.59 -1.67 -13.21
CA VAL A 45 -5.61 -2.26 -12.31
C VAL A 45 -6.46 -1.18 -11.65
#